data_AF-A0A1Y2JW19-F1
#
_entry.id   AF-A0A1Y2JW19-F1
#
_cell.length_a   1.000
_cell.length_b   1.000
_cell.length_c   1.000
_cell.angle_alpha   90.00
_cell.angle_beta   90.00
_cell.angle_gamma   90.00
#
_symmetry.space_group_name_H-M   'P 1'
#
loop_
_entity.id
_entity.type
_entity.pdbx_description
1 polymer ?
#
loop_
_entity_poly.entity_id
_entity_poly.type
_entity_poly.pdbx_seq_one_letter_code
_entity_poly.pdbx_strand_id
1 'polypeptide(L)'
;MRTVPEWIGKTDDTPVPPHVRVRVFERFNGVCCECGVKIRGRRWVCDHRKAIVNGGENRESNLGPIHEACDRAVKTPRDVAEKGINNRVRMKHLGIKKRKGRPMPGSRDSGIKMKIGGGWERR
;
A
#
# COMPACT_ATOMS: atom_id res chain seq x y z
N MET A 1 36.15 6.54 0.90
CA MET A 1 34.69 6.75 1.13
C MET A 1 34.33 5.99 2.40
N ARG A 2 33.66 6.59 3.40
CA ARG A 2 33.28 5.87 4.62
C ARG A 2 32.20 4.84 4.28
N THR A 3 32.37 3.60 4.74
CA THR A 3 31.33 2.56 4.63
C THR A 3 30.24 2.87 5.64
N VAL A 4 29.14 3.44 5.16
CA VAL A 4 27.95 3.69 5.99
C VAL A 4 27.09 2.44 5.94
N PRO A 5 26.68 1.87 7.09
CA PRO A 5 25.76 0.74 7.10
C PRO A 5 24.43 1.12 6.42
N GLU A 6 23.76 0.11 5.85
CA GLU A 6 22.43 0.28 5.29
C GLU A 6 21.46 0.74 6.38
N TRP A 7 20.60 1.70 6.06
CA TRP A 7 19.52 2.04 6.98
C TRP A 7 18.40 1.00 6.92
N ILE A 8 18.05 0.47 8.09
CA ILE A 8 16.91 -0.41 8.32
C ILE A 8 16.04 0.26 9.39
N GLY A 9 14.77 0.49 9.08
CA GLY A 9 13.80 1.04 10.03
C GLY A 9 13.60 0.12 11.22
N LYS A 10 13.48 0.69 12.41
CA LYS A 10 13.18 -0.08 13.64
C LYS A 10 11.81 -0.75 13.56
N THR A 11 10.87 -0.08 12.90
CA THR A 11 9.51 -0.55 12.63
C THR A 11 9.13 -0.20 11.19
N ASP A 12 8.07 -0.82 10.71
CA ASP A 12 7.48 -0.54 9.39
C ASP A 12 7.03 0.92 9.25
N ASP A 13 6.59 1.54 10.34
CA ASP A 13 6.14 2.95 10.37
C ASP A 13 7.26 3.95 10.63
N THR A 14 8.50 3.49 10.85
CA THR A 14 9.62 4.41 11.12
C THR A 14 9.88 5.29 9.88
N PRO A 15 9.80 6.62 10.00
CA PRO A 15 10.01 7.51 8.87
C PRO A 15 11.47 7.47 8.41
N VAL A 16 11.68 7.62 7.10
CA VAL A 16 13.01 7.63 6.49
C VAL A 16 13.79 8.88 6.95
N PRO A 17 14.95 8.74 7.61
CA PRO A 17 15.72 9.89 8.07
C PRO A 17 16.22 10.76 6.91
N PRO A 18 16.40 12.08 7.11
CA PRO A 18 16.82 13.01 6.05
C PRO A 18 18.10 12.60 5.31
N HIS A 19 19.10 12.09 6.01
CA HIS A 19 20.37 11.66 5.40
C HIS A 19 20.18 10.42 4.49
N VAL A 20 19.26 9.53 4.82
CA VAL A 20 18.92 8.37 3.99
C VAL A 20 18.19 8.82 2.72
N ARG A 21 17.30 9.82 2.84
CA ARG A 21 16.60 10.39 1.68
C ARG A 21 17.59 10.94 0.65
N VAL A 22 18.63 11.66 1.09
CA VAL A 22 19.68 12.17 0.21
C VAL A 22 20.42 11.02 -0.49
N ARG A 23 20.86 10.00 0.26
CA ARG A 23 21.54 8.82 -0.31
C ARG A 23 20.69 8.09 -1.35
N VAL A 24 19.40 7.91 -1.08
CA VAL A 24 18.45 7.30 -2.03
C VAL A 24 18.32 8.18 -3.26
N PHE A 25 18.16 9.49 -3.10
CA PHE A 25 18.06 10.41 -4.24
C PHE A 25 19.30 10.36 -5.14
N GLU A 26 20.50 10.38 -4.54
CA GLU A 26 21.78 10.29 -5.25
C GLU A 26 21.97 8.94 -5.94
N ARG A 27 21.62 7.83 -5.27
CA ARG A 27 21.70 6.47 -5.84
C ARG A 27 20.90 6.33 -7.14
N PHE A 28 19.76 7.00 -7.21
CA PHE A 28 18.90 6.99 -8.40
C PHE A 28 19.15 8.20 -9.31
N ASN A 29 20.24 8.95 -9.13
CA ASN A 29 20.60 10.14 -9.92
C ASN A 29 19.47 11.20 -9.99
N GLY A 30 18.63 11.25 -8.95
CA GLY A 30 17.45 12.09 -8.89
C GLY A 30 16.38 11.74 -9.92
N VAL A 31 16.30 10.49 -10.37
CA VAL A 31 15.31 10.02 -11.35
C VAL A 31 14.16 9.33 -10.64
N CYS A 32 12.93 9.69 -11.00
CA CYS A 32 11.74 9.05 -10.48
C CYS A 32 11.68 7.57 -10.90
N CYS A 33 11.50 6.66 -9.94
CA CYS A 33 11.44 5.23 -10.24
C CYS A 33 10.22 4.80 -11.07
N GLU A 34 9.11 5.54 -11.03
CA GLU A 34 7.89 5.17 -11.74
C GLU A 34 7.87 5.70 -13.19
N CYS A 35 8.21 6.99 -13.38
CA CYS A 35 8.12 7.62 -14.70
C CYS A 35 9.47 7.77 -15.42
N GLY A 36 10.59 7.48 -14.77
CA GLY A 36 11.92 7.61 -15.37
C GLY A 36 12.38 9.06 -15.63
N VAL A 37 11.59 10.07 -15.23
CA VAL A 37 11.93 11.48 -15.42
C VAL A 37 12.75 12.00 -14.24
N LYS A 38 13.74 12.85 -14.53
CA LYS A 38 14.56 13.52 -13.51
C LYS A 38 13.70 14.49 -12.67
N ILE A 39 13.76 14.32 -11.36
CA ILE A 39 13.10 15.16 -10.37
C ILE A 39 13.86 16.50 -10.31
N ARG A 40 13.25 17.56 -10.85
CA ARG A 40 13.76 18.93 -10.77
C ARG A 40 12.68 19.84 -10.22
N GLY A 41 12.86 20.38 -9.01
CA GLY A 41 11.94 21.33 -8.38
C GLY A 41 10.53 20.81 -8.03
N ARG A 42 10.25 19.53 -8.27
CA ARG A 42 8.98 18.89 -7.91
C ARG A 42 9.08 18.23 -6.54
N ARG A 43 7.96 18.21 -5.80
CA ARG A 43 7.86 17.42 -4.56
C ARG A 43 8.03 15.94 -4.86
N TRP A 44 8.80 15.27 -4.02
CA TRP A 44 9.12 13.87 -4.15
C TRP A 44 9.18 13.22 -2.77
N VAL A 45 8.86 11.93 -2.75
CA VAL A 45 8.84 11.10 -1.55
C VAL A 45 9.76 9.89 -1.74
N CYS A 46 10.28 9.35 -0.65
CA CYS A 46 10.93 8.04 -0.65
C CYS A 46 9.85 7.01 -0.42
N ASP A 47 9.63 6.14 -1.40
CA ASP A 47 8.61 5.11 -1.32
C ASP A 47 9.26 3.72 -1.44
N HIS A 48 8.61 2.72 -0.86
CA HIS A 48 9.06 1.34 -0.89
C HIS A 48 8.73 0.73 -2.25
N ARG A 49 9.76 0.37 -3.03
CA ARG A 49 9.61 -0.28 -4.34
C ARG A 49 8.69 -1.49 -4.25
N LYS A 50 8.93 -2.35 -3.25
CA LYS A 50 7.95 -3.34 -2.81
C LYS A 50 7.21 -2.81 -1.59
N ALA A 51 5.90 -2.62 -1.70
CA ALA A 51 5.09 -2.13 -0.57
C ALA A 51 5.20 -3.05 0.64
N ILE A 52 5.28 -2.48 1.84
CA ILE A 52 5.37 -3.23 3.12
C ILE A 52 4.21 -4.24 3.24
N VAL A 53 3.01 -3.82 2.85
CA VAL A 53 1.81 -4.67 2.90
C VAL A 53 1.90 -5.93 2.03
N ASN A 54 2.72 -5.90 0.98
CA ASN A 54 2.98 -7.03 0.09
C ASN A 54 4.28 -7.78 0.48
N GLY A 55 4.78 -7.57 1.71
CA GLY A 55 6.01 -8.19 2.23
C GLY A 55 7.27 -7.47 1.76
N GLY A 56 7.21 -6.14 1.64
CA GLY A 56 8.37 -5.28 1.49
C GLY A 56 8.98 -4.93 2.85
N GLU A 57 10.27 -4.62 2.87
CA GLU A 57 10.98 -4.24 4.09
C GLU A 57 11.19 -2.71 4.15
N ASN A 58 11.13 -2.14 5.35
CA ASN A 58 11.45 -0.73 5.56
C ASN A 58 12.98 -0.51 5.62
N ARG A 59 13.66 -0.70 4.49
CA ARG A 59 15.12 -0.57 4.35
C ARG A 59 15.51 0.26 3.15
N GLU A 60 16.70 0.86 3.22
CA GLU A 60 17.21 1.77 2.19
C GLU A 60 17.32 1.12 0.81
N SER A 61 17.66 -0.17 0.70
CA SER A 61 17.66 -0.89 -0.58
C SER A 61 16.27 -1.09 -1.17
N ASN A 62 15.20 -1.04 -0.38
CA ASN A 62 13.83 -1.10 -0.89
C ASN A 62 13.29 0.29 -1.22
N LEU A 63 13.94 1.37 -0.82
CA LEU A 63 13.48 2.73 -1.10
C LEU A 63 13.88 3.21 -2.50
N GLY A 64 13.02 4.02 -3.11
CA GLY A 64 13.30 4.75 -4.33
C GLY A 64 12.64 6.13 -4.31
N PRO A 65 13.24 7.15 -4.97
CA PRO A 65 12.61 8.44 -5.09
C PRO A 65 11.49 8.39 -6.13
N ILE A 66 10.31 8.90 -5.76
CA ILE A 66 9.15 9.00 -6.64
C ILE A 66 8.52 10.39 -6.54
N HIS A 67 8.00 10.90 -7.65
CA HIS A 67 7.18 12.12 -7.60
C HIS A 67 5.92 11.86 -6.77
N GLU A 68 5.53 12.81 -5.92
CA GLU A 68 4.30 12.70 -5.12
C GLU A 68 3.06 12.45 -5.98
N ALA A 69 3.00 13.07 -7.18
CA ALA A 69 1.93 12.84 -8.15
C ALA A 69 1.96 11.42 -8.76
N CYS A 70 3.14 10.88 -9.04
CA CYS A 70 3.27 9.52 -9.60
C CYS A 70 2.92 8.45 -8.58
N ASP A 71 3.31 8.66 -7.31
CA ASP A 71 2.93 7.78 -6.22
C ASP A 71 1.39 7.71 -6.10
N ARG A 72 0.75 8.87 -5.93
CA ARG A 72 -0.70 8.95 -5.75
C ARG A 72 -1.50 8.42 -6.94
N ALA A 73 -1.04 8.68 -8.16
CA ALA A 73 -1.79 8.33 -9.37
C ALA A 73 -1.56 6.90 -9.85
N VAL A 74 -0.37 6.32 -9.60
CA VAL A 74 0.02 5.05 -10.23
C VAL A 74 0.39 3.99 -9.19
N LYS A 75 1.35 4.30 -8.32
CA LYS A 75 1.90 3.29 -7.39
C LYS A 75 0.91 2.92 -6.29
N THR A 76 0.40 3.90 -5.56
CA THR A 76 -0.56 3.67 -4.48
C THR A 76 -1.79 2.86 -4.96
N PRO A 77 -2.46 3.20 -6.08
CA PRO A 77 -3.56 2.39 -6.61
C PRO A 77 -3.17 0.96 -6.98
N ARG A 78 -1.99 0.78 -7.59
CA ARG A 78 -1.46 -0.54 -7.95
C ARG A 78 -1.22 -1.40 -6.71
N ASP A 79 -0.56 -0.84 -5.69
CA ASP A 79 -0.25 -1.54 -4.45
C ASP A 79 -1.52 -1.94 -3.68
N VAL A 80 -2.54 -1.07 -3.66
CA VAL A 80 -3.85 -1.38 -3.06
C VAL A 80 -4.58 -2.49 -3.82
N ALA A 81 -4.53 -2.48 -5.15
CA ALA A 81 -5.13 -3.53 -5.98
C ALA A 81 -4.45 -4.88 -5.72
N GLU A 82 -3.11 -4.90 -5.69
CA GLU A 82 -2.32 -6.09 -5.40
C GLU A 82 -2.59 -6.63 -3.99
N LYS A 83 -2.63 -5.75 -2.98
CA LYS A 83 -3.02 -6.09 -1.60
C LYS A 83 -4.36 -6.81 -1.56
N GLY A 84 -5.36 -6.32 -2.32
CA GLY A 84 -6.69 -6.93 -2.39
C GLY A 84 -6.66 -8.34 -2.95
N ILE A 85 -5.85 -8.57 -3.99
CA ILE A 85 -5.66 -9.89 -4.60
C ILE A 85 -4.96 -10.83 -3.62
N ASN A 86 -3.83 -10.40 -3.04
CA ASN A 86 -3.04 -11.19 -2.09
C ASN A 86 -3.87 -11.59 -0.88
N ASN A 87 -4.64 -10.66 -0.32
CA ASN A 87 -5.52 -10.95 0.81
C ASN A 87 -6.61 -11.95 0.42
N ARG A 88 -7.23 -11.80 -0.76
CA ARG A 88 -8.24 -12.75 -1.25
C ARG A 88 -7.67 -14.16 -1.43
N VAL A 89 -6.46 -14.29 -1.99
CA VAL A 89 -5.79 -15.59 -2.14
C VAL A 89 -5.47 -16.18 -0.78
N ARG A 90 -4.91 -15.38 0.14
CA ARG A 90 -4.60 -15.80 1.51
C ARG A 90 -5.84 -16.28 2.27
N MET A 91 -6.95 -15.54 2.20
CA MET A 91 -8.21 -15.94 2.82
C MET A 91 -8.72 -17.28 2.27
N LYS A 92 -8.63 -17.50 0.95
CA LYS A 92 -9.00 -18.79 0.34
C LYS A 92 -8.13 -19.94 0.85
N HIS A 93 -6.82 -19.73 0.92
CA HIS A 93 -5.86 -20.74 1.39
C HIS A 93 -6.08 -21.09 2.87
N LEU A 94 -6.40 -20.10 3.70
CA LEU A 94 -6.72 -20.29 5.11
C LEU A 94 -8.15 -20.82 5.36
N GLY A 95 -8.94 -21.07 4.31
CA GLY A 95 -10.33 -21.53 4.45
C GLY A 95 -11.32 -20.48 4.96
N ILE A 96 -10.90 -19.21 5.08
CA ILE A 96 -11.75 -18.09 5.51
C ILE A 96 -12.67 -17.72 4.34
N LYS A 97 -13.83 -18.38 4.27
CA LYS A 97 -14.81 -18.19 3.20
C LYS A 97 -15.93 -17.27 3.69
N LYS A 98 -16.28 -16.28 2.88
CA LYS A 98 -17.59 -15.63 3.02
C LYS A 98 -18.67 -16.66 2.71
N ARG A 99 -19.80 -16.59 3.43
CA ARG A 99 -20.97 -17.44 3.16
C ARG A 99 -21.36 -17.33 1.69
N LYS A 100 -21.52 -18.47 1.02
CA LYS A 100 -21.93 -18.54 -0.38
C LYS A 100 -23.46 -18.47 -0.43
N GLY A 101 -24.01 -17.49 -1.14
CA GLY A 101 -25.47 -17.32 -1.30
C GLY A 101 -25.98 -15.95 -0.86
N ARG A 102 -27.28 -15.70 -1.08
CA ARG A 102 -27.95 -14.49 -0.59
C ARG A 102 -27.87 -14.48 0.96
N PRO A 103 -27.41 -13.39 1.58
CA PRO A 103 -27.44 -13.26 3.03
C PRO A 103 -28.86 -13.48 3.56
N MET A 104 -29.00 -14.01 4.78
CA MET A 104 -30.33 -14.20 5.37
C MET A 104 -31.08 -12.86 5.37
N PRO A 105 -32.35 -12.80 4.89
CA PRO A 105 -33.19 -11.62 4.98
C PRO A 105 -33.15 -11.01 6.38
N GLY A 106 -32.79 -9.73 6.49
CA GLY A 106 -32.73 -9.00 7.77
C GLY A 106 -31.40 -9.11 8.50
N SER A 107 -30.48 -9.96 8.03
CA SER A 107 -29.11 -9.93 8.52
C SER A 107 -28.40 -8.64 8.12
N ARG A 108 -27.33 -8.28 8.85
CA ARG A 108 -26.54 -7.07 8.58
C ARG A 108 -26.04 -7.00 7.14
N ASP A 109 -25.73 -8.15 6.55
CA ASP A 109 -25.17 -8.26 5.21
C ASP A 109 -26.24 -8.29 4.11
N SER A 110 -27.53 -8.41 4.47
CA SER A 110 -28.63 -8.37 3.51
C SER A 110 -29.02 -6.93 3.15
N GLY A 111 -29.45 -6.72 1.90
CA GLY A 111 -29.94 -5.42 1.43
C GLY A 111 -31.34 -5.04 1.93
N ILE A 112 -31.91 -5.83 2.84
CA ILE A 112 -33.25 -5.63 3.41
C ILE A 112 -33.15 -5.66 4.93
N LYS A 113 -33.74 -4.68 5.60
CA LYS A 113 -33.87 -4.63 7.07
C LYS A 113 -35.31 -4.93 7.46
N MET A 114 -35.49 -5.63 8.57
CA MET A 114 -36.81 -5.87 9.18
C MET A 114 -37.14 -4.67 10.09
N LYS A 115 -38.33 -4.10 9.93
CA LYS A 115 -38.81 -3.01 10.81
C LYS A 115 -39.30 -3.58 12.15
N ILE A 116 -39.17 -2.79 13.21
CA ILE A 116 -39.85 -3.05 14.48
C ILE A 116 -41.35 -2.91 14.20
N GLY A 117 -42.13 -3.97 14.42
CA GLY A 117 -43.56 -4.05 14.05
C GLY A 117 -43.88 -4.85 12.78
N GLY A 118 -42.87 -5.43 12.12
CA GLY A 118 -43.05 -6.24 10.91
C GLY A 118 -42.88 -5.44 9.62
N GLY A 119 -42.61 -6.15 8.53
CA GLY A 119 -42.32 -5.55 7.21
C GLY A 119 -40.83 -5.41 6.89
N TRP A 120 -40.55 -5.35 5.59
CA TRP A 120 -39.20 -5.34 5.03
C TRP A 120 -38.97 -4.07 4.23
N GLU A 121 -37.83 -3.43 4.41
CA GLU A 121 -37.45 -2.24 3.64
C GLU A 121 -36.02 -2.41 3.12
N ARG A 122 -35.76 -1.93 1.89
CA ARG A 122 -34.39 -1.87 1.38
C ARG A 122 -33.57 -0.95 2.27
N ARG A 123 -32.38 -1.40 2.64
CA ARG A 123 -31.44 -0.56 3.37
C ARG A 123 -30.86 0.50 2.44
#